data_AF-A0AAN8SY43-F1
#
_entry.id   AF-A0AAN8SY43-F1
#
_cell.length_a   1.000
_cell.length_b   1.000
_cell.length_c   1.000
_cell.angle_alpha   90.00
_cell.angle_beta   90.00
_cell.angle_gamma   90.00
#
_symmetry.space_group_name_H-M   'P 1'
#
loop_
_entity.id
_entity.type
_entity.pdbx_description
1 polymer ?
#
loop_
_entity_poly.entity_id
_entity_poly.type
_entity_poly.pdbx_seq_one_letter_code
_entity_poly.pdbx_strand_id
1 'polypeptide(L)'
;MSLQLCEKNVRKAKYLSPSCRCWEHSIYRRLSPEITSISFIVNRTCGCGGAVDAFSRLGGGVSCTSELQRALPILQKAYGDSMQKVLHVGPDTCSVVSTPLKEEGTEAWGVEPYELDETCKSLVYKGIVRVADIQFPLPYRSNSFSLVIVSDAMDYLSSKYLNKTLLELARVAADGLIVLSGYPGQQSAKVAELYKFGRPAKLRSPSWWIGFFAQSSLEENEVAIKKFEQVTSKRSYQPACQIFHLKPLH
;
A
#
# COMPACT_ATOMS: atom_id res chain seq x y z
N MET A 1 -63.27 14.92 20.13
CA MET A 1 -63.95 14.46 18.90
C MET A 1 -62.92 13.70 18.08
N SER A 2 -63.22 12.42 17.86
CA SER A 2 -62.46 11.35 17.20
C SER A 2 -61.86 11.76 15.83
N LEU A 3 -60.81 11.15 15.29
CA LEU A 3 -60.61 9.73 14.93
C LEU A 3 -59.08 9.47 14.82
N GLN A 4 -58.50 8.47 15.48
CA GLN A 4 -58.27 7.11 14.97
C GLN A 4 -57.68 7.03 13.54
N LEU A 5 -56.41 6.60 13.44
CA LEU A 5 -55.89 5.90 12.26
C LEU A 5 -55.39 4.53 12.71
N CYS A 6 -56.18 3.53 12.34
CA CYS A 6 -55.90 2.12 12.49
C CYS A 6 -55.16 1.63 11.22
N GLU A 7 -54.10 0.87 11.47
CA GLU A 7 -53.63 -0.29 10.70
C GLU A 7 -53.08 -0.22 9.25
N LYS A 8 -51.94 -0.93 9.14
CA LYS A 8 -51.50 -1.89 8.10
C LYS A 8 -50.63 -1.42 6.93
N ASN A 9 -49.34 -1.74 7.10
CA ASN A 9 -48.42 -2.40 6.16
C ASN A 9 -48.70 -2.28 4.66
N VAL A 10 -47.71 -1.75 3.91
CA VAL A 10 -47.18 -2.47 2.73
C VAL A 10 -45.68 -2.18 2.57
N ARG A 11 -44.82 -3.11 2.98
CA ARG A 11 -43.47 -3.21 2.42
C ARG A 11 -43.61 -3.64 0.96
N LYS A 12 -43.33 -2.74 0.02
CA LYS A 12 -43.15 -3.13 -1.40
C LYS A 12 -41.66 -3.27 -1.69
N ALA A 13 -41.11 -4.43 -1.36
CA ALA A 13 -39.94 -4.93 -2.07
C ALA A 13 -40.42 -5.37 -3.46
N LYS A 14 -40.00 -4.68 -4.52
CA LYS A 14 -40.08 -5.28 -5.87
C LYS A 14 -38.91 -6.25 -5.99
N TYR A 15 -39.23 -7.55 -5.89
CA TYR A 15 -38.29 -8.61 -6.21
C TYR A 15 -38.08 -8.68 -7.73
N LEU A 16 -36.86 -8.42 -8.16
CA LEU A 16 -36.33 -8.81 -9.47
C LEU A 16 -34.95 -9.44 -9.24
N SER A 17 -34.94 -10.71 -8.81
CA SER A 17 -33.77 -11.59 -8.67
C SER A 17 -32.62 -11.11 -7.72
N PRO A 18 -31.84 -12.04 -7.14
CA PRO A 18 -31.10 -11.77 -5.90
C PRO A 18 -29.65 -11.33 -6.16
N SER A 19 -29.39 -10.09 -6.61
CA SER A 19 -27.99 -9.59 -6.70
C SER A 19 -27.73 -8.07 -6.62
N CYS A 20 -28.72 -7.18 -6.48
CA CYS A 20 -28.45 -5.74 -6.43
C CYS A 20 -29.12 -5.06 -5.22
N ARG A 21 -28.37 -4.21 -4.48
CA ARG A 21 -28.91 -3.28 -3.48
C ARG A 21 -28.37 -1.88 -3.76
N CYS A 22 -29.27 -0.90 -3.91
CA CYS A 22 -28.96 0.53 -3.90
C CYS A 22 -29.30 1.12 -2.53
N TRP A 23 -28.48 2.04 -2.01
CA TRP A 23 -28.77 2.84 -0.82
C TRP A 23 -28.77 4.32 -1.20
N GLU A 24 -29.78 5.08 -0.74
CA GLU A 24 -29.84 6.54 -0.88
C GLU A 24 -29.60 7.19 0.49
N HIS A 25 -28.71 8.18 0.56
CA HIS A 25 -28.57 9.09 1.70
C HIS A 25 -28.61 10.52 1.17
N SER A 26 -29.52 11.35 1.70
CA SER A 26 -29.62 12.78 1.37
C SER A 26 -29.24 13.64 2.58
N ILE A 27 -28.32 14.59 2.38
CA ILE A 27 -28.00 15.66 3.35
C ILE A 27 -28.43 16.99 2.72
N TYR A 28 -29.29 17.75 3.40
CA TYR A 28 -29.67 19.11 2.99
C TYR A 28 -28.87 20.15 3.78
N ARG A 29 -28.25 21.11 3.09
CA ARG A 29 -27.77 22.37 3.68
C ARG A 29 -28.45 23.53 2.98
N ARG A 30 -29.08 24.43 3.75
CA ARG A 30 -29.84 25.58 3.26
C ARG A 30 -28.96 26.84 3.36
N LEU A 31 -28.67 27.49 2.24
CA LEU A 31 -28.19 28.88 2.18
C LEU A 31 -28.89 29.58 1.00
N SER A 32 -29.52 30.72 1.30
CA SER A 32 -30.15 31.66 0.35
C SER A 32 -29.15 32.75 -0.08
N PRO A 33 -29.49 33.66 -1.02
CA PRO A 33 -29.70 33.37 -2.43
C PRO A 33 -28.94 34.40 -3.27
N GLU A 34 -27.70 34.15 -3.65
CA GLU A 34 -27.06 34.88 -4.73
C GLU A 34 -25.89 34.05 -5.27
N ILE A 35 -25.78 33.99 -6.59
CA ILE A 35 -24.73 33.34 -7.41
C ILE A 35 -25.10 31.94 -7.98
N THR A 36 -25.34 32.02 -9.29
CA THR A 36 -25.41 31.07 -10.41
C THR A 36 -24.75 29.69 -10.26
N SER A 37 -25.55 28.66 -10.56
CA SER A 37 -25.23 27.34 -11.16
C SER A 37 -23.85 26.71 -10.85
N ILE A 38 -23.85 25.69 -9.97
CA ILE A 38 -22.80 24.67 -9.94
C ILE A 38 -23.42 23.36 -10.45
N SER A 39 -22.92 22.86 -11.57
CA SER A 39 -23.23 21.52 -12.06
C SER A 39 -22.35 20.50 -11.32
N PHE A 40 -22.97 19.55 -10.62
CA PHE A 40 -22.29 18.36 -10.12
C PHE A 40 -22.63 17.18 -11.03
N ILE A 41 -21.60 16.57 -11.64
CA ILE A 41 -21.74 15.28 -12.30
C ILE A 41 -21.69 14.21 -11.21
N VAL A 42 -22.83 13.56 -10.95
CA VAL A 42 -22.89 12.36 -10.11
C VAL A 42 -22.65 11.14 -11.01
N ASN A 43 -21.47 10.53 -10.92
CA ASN A 43 -21.24 9.23 -11.54
C ASN A 43 -22.04 8.15 -10.81
N ARG A 44 -23.04 7.58 -11.49
CA ARG A 44 -23.72 6.35 -11.04
C ARG A 44 -22.86 5.16 -11.48
N THR A 45 -22.39 4.36 -10.53
CA THR A 45 -21.84 3.04 -10.81
C THR A 45 -22.82 1.98 -10.32
N CYS A 46 -23.40 1.24 -11.27
CA CYS A 46 -24.13 0.00 -11.01
C CYS A 46 -23.23 -1.15 -11.45
N GLY A 47 -22.87 -2.06 -10.53
CA GLY A 47 -22.05 -3.22 -10.84
C GLY A 47 -22.81 -4.53 -10.62
N CYS A 48 -22.95 -5.33 -11.68
CA CYS A 48 -23.33 -6.75 -11.62
C CYS A 48 -22.05 -7.59 -11.78
N GLY A 49 -21.81 -8.52 -10.85
CA GLY A 49 -20.56 -9.31 -10.80
C GLY A 49 -20.47 -10.39 -11.88
N GLY A 50 -19.38 -10.38 -12.65
CA GLY A 50 -18.88 -11.52 -13.43
C GLY A 50 -17.65 -12.13 -12.75
N ALA A 51 -17.53 -13.45 -12.80
CA ALA A 51 -16.54 -14.24 -12.08
C ALA A 51 -15.10 -13.94 -12.51
N VAL A 52 -14.36 -13.23 -11.65
CA VAL A 52 -12.90 -13.30 -11.55
C VAL A 52 -12.51 -13.25 -10.07
N ASP A 53 -11.85 -14.32 -9.65
CA ASP A 53 -11.16 -14.57 -8.39
C ASP A 53 -11.81 -14.21 -7.06
N ALA A 54 -12.00 -15.25 -6.24
CA ALA A 54 -12.46 -15.20 -4.87
C ALA A 54 -11.40 -14.57 -3.93
N PHE A 55 -11.28 -13.25 -3.96
CA PHE A 55 -10.57 -12.46 -2.94
C PHE A 55 -11.49 -11.37 -2.36
N SER A 56 -12.71 -11.74 -2.00
CA SER A 56 -13.62 -10.80 -1.33
C SER A 56 -14.33 -11.43 -0.17
N ARG A 57 -14.14 -10.80 1.00
CA ARG A 57 -14.88 -10.91 2.28
C ARG A 57 -14.18 -11.68 3.39
N LEU A 58 -13.02 -11.19 3.81
CA LEU A 58 -12.66 -11.16 5.22
C LEU A 58 -12.39 -9.71 5.59
N GLY A 59 -13.04 -9.21 6.63
CA GLY A 59 -12.86 -7.83 7.13
C GLY A 59 -11.46 -7.63 7.71
N GLY A 60 -10.47 -7.47 6.84
CA GLY A 60 -9.10 -7.13 7.17
C GLY A 60 -8.49 -6.38 5.99
N GLY A 61 -7.83 -5.26 6.26
CA GLY A 61 -7.15 -4.48 5.21
C GLY A 61 -6.12 -5.32 4.46
N VAL A 62 -5.91 -5.01 3.18
CA VAL A 62 -4.84 -5.59 2.36
C VAL A 62 -3.50 -5.03 2.85
N SER A 63 -2.53 -5.89 3.20
CA SER A 63 -1.18 -5.45 3.58
C SER A 63 -0.42 -4.89 2.37
N CYS A 64 0.45 -3.92 2.57
CA CYS A 64 1.23 -3.37 1.47
C CYS A 64 2.28 -4.34 0.92
N THR A 65 2.71 -5.29 1.75
CA THR A 65 3.53 -6.43 1.33
C THR A 65 2.77 -7.32 0.35
N SER A 66 1.49 -7.62 0.60
CA SER A 66 0.67 -8.37 -0.36
C SER A 66 0.39 -7.57 -1.64
N GLU A 67 0.25 -6.24 -1.54
CA GLU A 67 0.06 -5.37 -2.71
C GLU A 67 1.32 -5.32 -3.59
N LEU A 68 2.51 -5.46 -3.00
CA LEU A 68 3.77 -5.49 -3.75
C LEU A 68 3.75 -6.56 -4.85
N GLN A 69 3.17 -7.72 -4.60
CA GLN A 69 3.03 -8.80 -5.60
C GLN A 69 2.32 -8.32 -6.88
N ARG A 70 1.27 -7.51 -6.73
CA ARG A 70 0.52 -6.93 -7.85
C ARG A 70 1.26 -5.75 -8.49
N ALA A 71 2.03 -5.02 -7.69
CA ALA A 71 2.82 -3.88 -8.14
C ALA A 71 4.09 -4.30 -8.90
N LEU A 72 4.70 -5.45 -8.60
CA LEU A 72 6.01 -5.86 -9.14
C LEU A 72 6.08 -5.83 -10.67
N PRO A 73 5.13 -6.38 -11.44
CA PRO A 73 5.15 -6.31 -12.91
C PRO A 73 5.01 -4.88 -13.46
N ILE A 74 4.53 -3.94 -12.67
CA ILE A 74 4.40 -2.52 -13.01
C ILE A 74 5.70 -1.80 -12.68
N LEU A 75 6.28 -2.10 -11.51
CA LEU A 75 7.58 -1.59 -11.07
C LEU A 75 8.69 -2.03 -12.03
N GLN A 76 8.72 -3.28 -12.45
CA GLN A 76 9.66 -3.78 -13.47
C GLN A 76 9.59 -2.96 -14.76
N LYS A 77 8.38 -2.58 -15.21
CA LYS A 77 8.23 -1.74 -16.40
C LYS A 77 8.64 -0.29 -16.18
N ALA A 78 8.45 0.24 -14.97
CA ALA A 78 8.79 1.61 -14.64
C ALA A 78 10.30 1.81 -14.45
N TYR A 79 10.97 0.84 -13.80
CA TYR A 79 12.39 0.88 -13.49
C TYR A 79 13.25 0.19 -14.55
N GLY A 80 12.71 -0.75 -15.32
CA GLY A 80 13.42 -1.46 -16.39
C GLY A 80 14.72 -2.08 -15.87
N ASP A 81 15.82 -1.75 -16.55
CA ASP A 81 17.14 -2.29 -16.25
C ASP A 81 17.68 -1.88 -14.87
N SER A 82 17.13 -0.85 -14.22
CA SER A 82 17.49 -0.49 -12.84
C SER A 82 16.96 -1.49 -11.82
N MET A 83 16.16 -2.49 -12.21
CA MET A 83 15.66 -3.54 -11.33
C MET A 83 16.55 -4.78 -11.31
N GLN A 84 17.86 -4.64 -11.52
CA GLN A 84 18.81 -5.77 -11.52
C GLN A 84 19.14 -6.33 -10.15
N LYS A 85 19.19 -5.51 -9.10
CA LYS A 85 19.56 -5.95 -7.74
C LYS A 85 18.68 -5.28 -6.69
N VAL A 86 17.67 -6.02 -6.24
CA VAL A 86 16.57 -5.50 -5.42
C VAL A 86 16.71 -5.96 -3.97
N LEU A 87 16.62 -5.02 -3.02
CA LEU A 87 16.47 -5.31 -1.59
C LEU A 87 15.02 -5.08 -1.18
N HIS A 88 14.34 -6.11 -0.69
CA HIS A 88 13.08 -5.96 0.01
C HIS A 88 13.31 -5.82 1.53
N VAL A 89 12.61 -4.89 2.16
CA VAL A 89 12.62 -4.68 3.61
C VAL A 89 11.19 -4.62 4.12
N GLY A 90 10.81 -5.56 4.96
CA GLY A 90 9.46 -5.60 5.53
C GLY A 90 9.04 -6.99 5.94
N PRO A 91 7.84 -7.11 6.55
CA PRO A 91 7.30 -8.39 6.93
C PRO A 91 7.16 -9.31 5.71
N ASP A 92 7.23 -10.60 5.95
CA ASP A 92 7.05 -11.65 4.95
C ASP A 92 8.01 -11.49 3.74
N THR A 93 9.20 -10.93 4.02
CA THR A 93 10.28 -10.72 3.04
C THR A 93 10.66 -12.01 2.33
N CYS A 94 10.64 -13.12 3.06
CA CYS A 94 11.04 -14.41 2.54
C CYS A 94 10.10 -14.87 1.41
N SER A 95 8.80 -14.60 1.56
CA SER A 95 7.80 -14.83 0.51
C SER A 95 8.06 -13.93 -0.69
N VAL A 96 8.28 -12.63 -0.46
CA VAL A 96 8.57 -11.64 -1.53
C VAL A 96 9.84 -11.99 -2.32
N VAL A 97 10.88 -12.50 -1.67
CA VAL A 97 12.14 -12.86 -2.34
C VAL A 97 12.07 -14.26 -2.98
N SER A 98 11.15 -15.12 -2.53
CA SER A 98 11.03 -16.50 -3.02
C SER A 98 10.35 -16.62 -4.39
N THR A 99 9.37 -15.76 -4.71
CA THR A 99 8.48 -15.94 -5.86
C THR A 99 8.70 -14.96 -7.03
N PRO A 100 8.64 -13.62 -6.89
CA PRO A 100 8.38 -12.76 -8.05
C PRO A 100 9.55 -11.82 -8.40
N LEU A 101 10.52 -11.62 -7.50
CA LEU A 101 11.75 -10.88 -7.80
C LEU A 101 12.80 -11.74 -8.53
N LYS A 102 12.48 -12.99 -8.88
CA LYS A 102 13.38 -13.92 -9.58
C LYS A 102 13.12 -14.04 -11.09
N GLU A 103 12.23 -13.22 -11.65
CA GLU A 103 12.10 -13.14 -13.11
C GLU A 103 13.44 -12.68 -13.74
N GLU A 104 13.71 -13.18 -14.95
CA GLU A 104 15.03 -13.27 -15.59
C GLU A 104 15.92 -12.03 -15.39
N GLY A 105 17.03 -12.22 -14.67
CA GLY A 105 18.09 -11.21 -14.50
C GLY A 105 18.00 -10.34 -13.24
N THR A 106 16.97 -10.50 -12.40
CA THR A 106 16.87 -9.77 -11.12
C THR A 106 17.44 -10.57 -9.95
N GLU A 107 18.40 -10.00 -9.25
CA GLU A 107 18.97 -10.51 -8.00
C GLU A 107 18.19 -9.97 -6.79
N ALA A 108 17.48 -10.85 -6.10
CA ALA A 108 16.59 -10.49 -5.00
C ALA A 108 17.22 -10.77 -3.63
N TRP A 109 17.21 -9.76 -2.76
CA TRP A 109 17.71 -9.81 -1.38
C TRP A 109 16.64 -9.36 -0.40
N GLY A 110 16.76 -9.80 0.85
CA GLY A 110 15.77 -9.50 1.89
C GLY A 110 16.38 -9.05 3.21
N VAL A 111 15.69 -8.14 3.89
CA VAL A 111 15.83 -7.90 5.33
C VAL A 111 14.49 -8.13 5.99
N GLU A 112 14.43 -9.12 6.87
CA GLU A 112 13.28 -9.43 7.70
C GLU A 112 13.50 -8.82 9.10
N PRO A 113 12.80 -7.72 9.44
CA PRO A 113 12.95 -7.07 10.74
C PRO A 113 12.19 -7.77 11.88
N TYR A 114 11.31 -8.71 11.56
CA TYR A 114 10.43 -9.37 12.53
C TYR A 114 10.70 -10.87 12.63
N GLU A 115 9.90 -11.58 13.43
CA GLU A 115 10.07 -13.01 13.66
C GLU A 115 10.03 -13.84 12.36
N LEU A 116 10.91 -14.83 12.30
CA LEU A 116 11.06 -15.71 11.16
C LEU A 116 10.01 -16.80 11.15
N ASP A 117 9.39 -16.99 9.99
CA ASP A 117 8.67 -18.22 9.71
C ASP A 117 9.65 -19.37 9.43
N GLU A 118 9.21 -20.60 9.73
CA GLU A 118 9.97 -21.84 9.48
C GLU A 118 10.37 -21.97 8.00
N THR A 119 9.51 -21.49 7.10
CA THR A 119 9.73 -21.46 5.65
C THR A 119 10.90 -20.54 5.25
N CYS A 120 11.26 -19.56 6.08
CA CYS A 120 12.30 -18.58 5.79
C CYS A 120 13.72 -19.08 6.08
N LYS A 121 13.88 -20.10 6.93
CA LYS A 121 15.19 -20.58 7.41
C LYS A 121 16.19 -20.89 6.29
N SER A 122 15.72 -21.45 5.19
CA SER A 122 16.57 -21.80 4.05
C SER A 122 17.17 -20.58 3.36
N LEU A 123 16.43 -19.48 3.23
CA LEU A 123 16.90 -18.23 2.61
C LEU A 123 17.84 -17.47 3.53
N VAL A 124 17.60 -17.55 4.85
CA VAL A 124 18.51 -17.02 5.87
C VAL A 124 19.83 -17.77 5.86
N TYR A 125 19.79 -19.11 5.83
CA TYR A 125 21.00 -19.94 5.77
C TYR A 125 21.82 -19.69 4.50
N LYS A 126 21.16 -19.44 3.36
CA LYS A 126 21.82 -19.05 2.11
C LYS A 126 22.35 -17.61 2.12
N GLY A 127 22.06 -16.82 3.15
CA GLY A 127 22.46 -15.42 3.27
C GLY A 127 21.70 -14.45 2.35
N ILE A 128 20.66 -14.92 1.65
CA ILE A 128 19.82 -14.11 0.75
C ILE A 128 18.92 -13.17 1.56
N VAL A 129 18.37 -13.68 2.66
CA VAL A 129 17.59 -12.91 3.63
C VAL A 129 18.40 -12.74 4.89
N ARG A 130 18.47 -11.51 5.42
CA ARG A 130 19.09 -11.22 6.72
C ARG A 130 18.02 -10.86 7.73
N VAL A 131 18.19 -11.32 8.96
CA VAL A 131 17.37 -10.90 10.09
C VAL A 131 18.05 -9.70 10.72
N ALA A 132 17.42 -8.54 10.66
CA ALA A 132 17.99 -7.31 11.20
C ALA A 132 16.89 -6.31 11.56
N ASP A 133 16.98 -5.75 12.76
CA ASP A 133 16.12 -4.64 13.16
C ASP A 133 16.50 -3.38 12.39
N ILE A 134 15.58 -2.91 11.55
CA ILE A 134 15.75 -1.74 10.67
C ILE A 134 15.89 -0.42 11.44
N GLN A 135 15.67 -0.42 12.76
CA GLN A 135 16.01 0.71 13.63
C GLN A 135 17.52 0.96 13.73
N PHE A 136 18.33 -0.01 13.33
CA PHE A 136 19.79 0.06 13.31
C PHE A 136 20.32 0.04 11.87
N PRO A 137 21.56 0.53 11.65
CA PRO A 137 22.18 0.51 10.33
C PRO A 137 22.19 -0.89 9.71
N LEU A 138 21.83 -0.97 8.44
CA LEU A 138 21.83 -2.21 7.69
C LEU A 138 23.28 -2.65 7.42
N PRO A 139 23.56 -3.97 7.41
CA PRO A 139 24.90 -4.51 7.19
C PRO A 139 25.33 -4.48 5.71
N TYR A 140 25.02 -3.38 5.01
CA TYR A 140 25.29 -3.18 3.59
C TYR A 140 26.02 -1.85 3.37
N ARG A 141 26.89 -1.81 2.35
CA ARG A 141 27.57 -0.58 1.95
C ARG A 141 26.60 0.34 1.21
N SER A 142 26.95 1.62 1.09
CA SER A 142 26.16 2.53 0.28
C SER A 142 26.14 2.05 -1.18
N ASN A 143 25.05 2.28 -1.90
CA ASN A 143 24.88 1.83 -3.29
C ASN A 143 25.01 0.30 -3.51
N SER A 144 24.64 -0.52 -2.52
CA SER A 144 24.74 -1.98 -2.66
C SER A 144 23.63 -2.59 -3.52
N PHE A 145 22.50 -1.91 -3.66
CA PHE A 145 21.30 -2.37 -4.35
C PHE A 145 20.84 -1.30 -5.34
N SER A 146 20.45 -1.72 -6.54
CA SER A 146 19.91 -0.79 -7.53
C SER A 146 18.58 -0.21 -7.06
N LEU A 147 17.71 -1.06 -6.52
CA LEU A 147 16.40 -0.68 -6.00
C LEU A 147 16.18 -1.22 -4.59
N VAL A 148 15.68 -0.37 -3.69
CA VAL A 148 15.23 -0.79 -2.35
C VAL A 148 13.72 -0.63 -2.30
N ILE A 149 13.01 -1.67 -1.86
CA ILE A 149 11.55 -1.67 -1.72
C ILE A 149 11.21 -1.96 -0.26
N VAL A 150 10.44 -1.06 0.34
CA VAL A 150 10.01 -1.17 1.74
C VAL A 150 8.50 -1.25 1.77
N SER A 151 7.95 -2.29 2.37
CA SER A 151 6.50 -2.48 2.49
C SER A 151 6.11 -2.74 3.93
N ASP A 152 5.06 -2.03 4.41
CA ASP A 152 4.50 -2.06 5.78
C ASP A 152 5.47 -1.68 6.93
N ALA A 153 6.79 -1.86 6.79
CA ALA A 153 7.75 -1.77 7.87
C ALA A 153 7.82 -0.38 8.53
N MET A 154 7.74 0.68 7.73
CA MET A 154 7.88 2.05 8.22
C MET A 154 6.64 2.53 8.98
N ASP A 155 5.46 1.94 8.72
CA ASP A 155 4.23 2.30 9.43
C ASP A 155 4.33 1.93 10.90
N TYR A 156 5.08 0.87 11.19
CA TYR A 156 5.45 0.45 12.53
C TYR A 156 6.74 1.09 13.00
N LEU A 157 7.14 2.31 12.60
CA LEU A 157 8.28 3.01 13.20
C LEU A 157 7.84 4.23 14.02
N SER A 158 8.47 4.42 15.18
CA SER A 158 8.34 5.68 15.93
C SER A 158 9.01 6.82 15.16
N SER A 159 8.58 8.06 15.40
CA SER A 159 9.16 9.23 14.70
C SER A 159 10.68 9.34 14.86
N LYS A 160 11.24 8.90 16.00
CA LYS A 160 12.69 8.89 16.27
C LYS A 160 13.45 7.98 15.29
N TYR A 161 12.90 6.81 14.99
CA TYR A 161 13.56 5.82 14.13
C TYR A 161 13.21 6.01 12.66
N LEU A 162 12.03 6.57 12.36
CA LEU A 162 11.56 6.76 10.99
C LEU A 162 12.57 7.56 10.13
N ASN A 163 13.07 8.69 10.64
CA ASN A 163 14.04 9.53 9.92
C ASN A 163 15.36 8.77 9.67
N LYS A 164 15.92 8.18 10.73
CA LYS A 164 17.17 7.41 10.63
C LYS A 164 17.06 6.23 9.67
N THR A 165 15.95 5.49 9.75
CA THR A 165 15.71 4.31 8.91
C THR A 165 15.53 4.71 7.46
N LEU A 166 14.79 5.78 7.19
CA LEU A 166 14.59 6.26 5.82
C LEU A 166 15.91 6.67 5.16
N LEU A 167 16.77 7.41 5.87
CA LEU A 167 18.08 7.79 5.38
C LEU A 167 18.98 6.57 5.17
N GLU A 168 18.92 5.59 6.06
CA GLU A 168 19.68 4.35 5.94
C GLU A 168 19.26 3.51 4.72
N LEU A 169 17.96 3.45 4.44
CA LEU A 169 17.42 2.79 3.25
C LEU A 169 17.83 3.51 1.96
N ALA A 170 17.76 4.84 1.96
CA ALA A 170 18.19 5.66 0.83
C ALA A 170 19.71 5.56 0.60
N ARG A 171 20.51 5.38 1.66
CA ARG A 171 21.96 5.18 1.58
C ARG A 171 22.33 3.91 0.81
N VAL A 172 21.61 2.81 1.05
CA VAL A 172 21.94 1.51 0.43
C VAL A 172 21.39 1.36 -0.99
N ALA A 173 20.41 2.20 -1.38
CA ALA A 173 19.87 2.31 -2.73
C ALA A 173 20.82 3.08 -3.66
N ALA A 174 20.96 2.62 -4.90
CA ALA A 174 21.79 3.26 -5.94
C ALA A 174 20.97 4.00 -6.99
N ASP A 175 19.81 3.46 -7.41
CA ASP A 175 18.96 4.05 -8.45
C ASP A 175 17.61 4.55 -7.89
N GLY A 176 17.09 3.91 -6.84
CA GLY A 176 15.83 4.33 -6.25
C GLY A 176 15.43 3.61 -4.96
N LEU A 177 14.54 4.27 -4.24
CA LEU A 177 13.89 3.76 -3.03
C LEU A 177 12.37 3.83 -3.24
N ILE A 178 11.67 2.73 -2.97
CA ILE A 178 10.21 2.63 -3.03
C ILE A 178 9.67 2.37 -1.64
N VAL A 179 8.71 3.18 -1.21
CA VAL A 179 8.02 3.03 0.07
C VAL A 179 6.55 2.74 -0.19
N LEU A 180 6.08 1.59 0.29
CA LEU A 180 4.67 1.20 0.29
C LEU A 180 4.11 1.32 1.71
N SER A 181 3.13 2.19 1.90
CA SER A 181 2.51 2.51 3.21
C SER A 181 0.99 2.44 3.14
N GLY A 182 0.35 2.02 4.23
CA GLY A 182 -1.10 1.89 4.32
C GLY A 182 -1.84 3.23 4.42
N TYR A 183 -3.08 3.28 3.94
CA TYR A 183 -3.94 4.47 4.06
C TYR A 183 -4.58 4.59 5.45
N PRO A 184 -4.61 5.79 6.07
CA PRO A 184 -5.36 6.02 7.30
C PRO A 184 -6.84 5.63 7.15
N GLY A 185 -7.36 4.87 8.11
CA GLY A 185 -8.78 4.48 8.15
C GLY A 185 -9.19 3.34 7.21
N GLN A 186 -8.32 2.88 6.31
CA GLN A 186 -8.58 1.73 5.43
C GLN A 186 -7.99 0.42 5.96
N GLN A 187 -6.94 0.50 6.77
CA GLN A 187 -6.32 -0.65 7.42
C GLN A 187 -6.46 -0.51 8.94
N SER A 188 -7.16 -1.43 9.57
CA SER A 188 -7.04 -1.66 11.01
C SER A 188 -5.93 -2.66 11.24
N ALA A 189 -4.92 -2.29 12.05
CA ALA A 189 -3.90 -3.25 12.47
C ALA A 189 -4.61 -4.44 13.13
N LYS A 190 -4.41 -5.65 12.61
CA LYS A 190 -5.01 -6.83 13.23
C LYS A 190 -4.41 -6.97 14.63
N VAL A 191 -5.21 -7.40 15.61
CA VAL A 191 -4.66 -7.69 16.95
C VAL A 191 -3.52 -8.72 16.88
N ALA A 192 -3.57 -9.63 15.90
CA ALA A 192 -2.48 -10.56 15.59
C ALA A 192 -1.17 -9.86 15.14
N GLU A 193 -1.27 -8.74 14.44
CA GLU A 193 -0.10 -7.95 13.98
C GLU A 193 0.53 -7.18 15.14
N LEU A 194 -0.23 -6.81 16.17
CA LEU A 194 0.33 -6.19 17.39
C LEU A 194 1.31 -7.13 18.11
N TYR A 195 1.01 -8.43 18.18
CA TYR A 195 1.91 -9.41 18.77
C TYR A 195 3.19 -9.58 17.94
N LYS A 196 3.07 -9.54 16.60
CA LYS A 196 4.22 -9.69 15.68
C LYS A 196 5.14 -8.47 15.66
N PHE A 197 4.58 -7.26 15.77
CA PHE A 197 5.31 -6.01 15.56
C PHE A 197 5.56 -5.19 16.84
N GLY A 198 4.97 -5.60 17.97
CA GLY A 198 5.13 -4.97 19.28
C GLY A 198 4.48 -3.58 19.44
N ARG A 199 3.93 -3.00 18.37
CA ARG A 199 3.21 -1.71 18.38
C ARG A 199 2.19 -1.61 17.24
N PRO A 200 1.13 -0.80 17.40
CA PRO A 200 0.18 -0.54 16.32
C PRO A 200 0.84 0.23 15.17
N ALA A 201 0.43 -0.09 13.94
CA ALA A 201 0.78 0.67 12.75
C ALA A 201 0.31 2.13 12.91
N LYS A 202 1.19 3.08 12.64
CA LYS A 202 0.87 4.50 12.58
C LYS A 202 0.74 4.94 11.13
N LEU A 203 -0.44 4.70 10.57
CA LEU A 203 -0.76 5.07 9.19
C LEU A 203 -0.78 6.60 9.04
N ARG A 204 -0.20 7.09 7.96
CA ARG A 204 -0.03 8.52 7.68
C ARG A 204 -0.62 8.87 6.32
N SER A 205 -1.13 10.10 6.19
CA SER A 205 -1.67 10.57 4.91
C SER A 205 -0.56 10.77 3.87
N PRO A 206 -0.90 10.80 2.57
CA PRO A 206 0.08 11.08 1.53
C PRO A 206 0.79 12.41 1.73
N SER A 207 0.03 13.45 2.12
CA SER A 207 0.58 14.78 2.43
C SER A 207 1.57 14.78 3.59
N TRP A 208 1.36 13.91 4.59
CA TRP A 208 2.30 13.76 5.70
C TRP A 208 3.60 13.13 5.23
N TRP A 209 3.52 12.08 4.40
CA TRP A 209 4.70 11.42 3.83
C TRP A 209 5.53 12.36 2.97
N ILE A 210 4.88 13.09 2.06
CA ILE A 210 5.54 14.10 1.20
C ILE A 210 6.25 15.15 2.05
N GLY A 211 5.58 15.69 3.07
CA GLY A 211 6.19 16.65 4.00
C GLY A 211 7.38 16.06 4.78
N PHE A 212 7.29 14.80 5.17
CA PHE A 212 8.36 14.10 5.88
C PHE A 212 9.58 13.82 4.99
N PHE A 213 9.39 13.45 3.73
CA PHE A 213 10.48 13.27 2.76
C PHE A 213 11.22 14.57 2.50
N ALA A 214 10.48 15.67 2.27
CA ALA A 214 11.06 17.00 2.10
C ALA A 214 11.90 17.43 3.32
N GLN A 215 11.41 17.19 4.55
CA GLN A 215 12.16 17.47 5.78
C GLN A 215 13.42 16.61 5.94
N SER A 216 13.44 15.43 5.31
CA SER A 216 14.57 14.49 5.35
C SER A 216 15.52 14.67 4.15
N SER A 217 15.35 15.74 3.36
CA SER A 217 16.12 16.01 2.14
C SER A 217 16.06 14.89 1.10
N LEU A 218 14.97 14.11 1.09
CA LEU A 218 14.74 13.08 0.08
C LEU A 218 13.71 13.56 -0.92
N GLU A 219 14.11 13.59 -2.18
CA GLU A 219 13.30 14.03 -3.30
C GLU A 219 12.52 12.86 -3.91
N GLU A 220 11.32 13.17 -4.40
CA GLU A 220 10.56 12.23 -5.22
C GLU A 220 11.24 12.02 -6.59
N ASN A 221 11.21 10.78 -7.07
CA ASN A 221 11.71 10.43 -8.38
C ASN A 221 10.61 10.66 -9.43
N GLU A 222 10.47 11.90 -9.88
CA GLU A 222 9.44 12.28 -10.87
C GLU A 222 9.47 11.43 -12.14
N VAL A 223 10.66 10.99 -12.58
CA VAL A 223 10.81 10.17 -13.78
C VAL A 223 10.20 8.79 -13.54
N ALA A 224 10.51 8.15 -12.42
CA ALA A 224 9.91 6.87 -12.03
C ALA A 224 8.40 6.99 -11.81
N ILE A 225 7.93 8.07 -11.18
CA ILE A 225 6.50 8.35 -10.98
C ILE A 225 5.77 8.43 -12.32
N LYS A 226 6.25 9.25 -13.26
CA LYS A 226 5.62 9.40 -14.58
C LYS A 226 5.58 8.07 -15.34
N LYS A 227 6.66 7.28 -15.29
CA LYS A 227 6.70 5.94 -15.91
C LYS A 227 5.73 4.98 -15.24
N PHE A 228 5.67 4.98 -13.91
CA PHE A 228 4.75 4.17 -13.13
C PHE A 228 3.30 4.51 -13.49
N GLU A 229 2.91 5.79 -13.46
CA GLU A 229 1.57 6.27 -13.83
C GLU A 229 1.18 5.92 -15.27
N GLN A 230 2.12 5.97 -16.22
CA GLN A 230 1.88 5.53 -17.59
C GLN A 230 1.59 4.03 -17.68
N VAL A 231 2.23 3.21 -16.86
CA VAL A 231 1.99 1.75 -16.87
C VAL A 231 0.72 1.41 -16.10
N THR A 232 0.44 2.09 -14.98
CA THR A 232 -0.78 1.85 -14.18
C THR A 232 -2.04 2.23 -14.95
N SER A 233 -2.04 3.36 -15.65
CA SER A 233 -3.16 3.78 -16.51
C SER A 233 -3.45 2.77 -17.64
N LYS A 234 -2.40 2.25 -18.30
CA LYS A 234 -2.54 1.22 -19.34
C LYS A 234 -3.08 -0.12 -18.80
N ARG A 235 -2.81 -0.43 -17.53
CA ARG A 235 -3.23 -1.68 -16.89
C ARG A 235 -4.48 -1.55 -16.02
N SER A 236 -5.06 -0.35 -15.94
CA SER A 236 -6.15 -0.03 -15.00
C SER A 236 -5.82 -0.45 -13.56
N TYR A 237 -4.54 -0.35 -13.18
CA TYR A 237 -4.09 -0.75 -11.85
C TYR A 237 -4.41 0.32 -10.82
N GLN A 238 -5.05 -0.10 -9.74
CA GLN A 238 -5.44 0.73 -8.61
C GLN A 238 -4.71 0.18 -7.37
N PRO A 239 -3.69 0.88 -6.84
CA PRO A 239 -2.94 0.38 -5.71
C PRO A 239 -3.81 0.43 -4.43
N ALA A 240 -3.76 -0.64 -3.64
CA ALA A 240 -4.39 -0.67 -2.32
C ALA A 240 -3.59 0.09 -1.24
N CYS A 241 -2.36 0.49 -1.56
CA CYS A 241 -1.44 1.21 -0.69
C CYS A 241 -0.91 2.49 -1.35
N GLN A 242 -0.39 3.38 -0.53
CA GLN A 242 0.37 4.53 -0.99
C GLN A 242 1.74 4.03 -1.48
N ILE A 243 2.12 4.37 -2.70
CA ILE A 243 3.41 3.98 -3.28
C ILE A 243 4.19 5.25 -3.58
N PHE A 244 5.32 5.44 -2.90
CA PHE A 244 6.20 6.58 -3.09
C PHE A 244 7.49 6.13 -3.76
N HIS A 245 7.94 6.90 -4.75
CA HIS A 245 9.18 6.68 -5.47
C HIS A 245 10.16 7.79 -5.11
N LEU A 246 11.27 7.45 -4.48
CA LEU A 246 12.26 8.39 -3.97
C LEU A 246 13.58 8.21 -4.70
N LYS A 247 14.32 9.32 -4.83
CA LYS A 247 15.72 9.29 -5.24
C LYS A 247 16.61 8.75 -4.11
N PRO A 248 17.74 8.11 -4.43
CA PRO A 248 18.74 7.71 -3.44
C PRO A 248 19.48 8.94 -2.86
N LEU A 249 20.31 8.74 -1.83
CA LEU A 249 20.92 9.83 -1.04
C LEU A 249 22.24 10.41 -1.65
N HIS A 250 22.45 10.32 -2.97
CA HIS A 250 23.76 10.60 -3.59
C HIS A 250 23.70 11.57 -4.76
#